data_AF-A0A2M7NCU7-F1
#
_entry.id   AF-A0A2M7NCU7-F1
#
_cell.length_a   1.000
_cell.length_b   1.000
_cell.length_c   1.000
_cell.angle_alpha   90.00
_cell.angle_beta   90.00
_cell.angle_gamma   90.00
#
_symmetry.space_group_name_H-M   'P 1'
#
loop_
_entity.id
_entity.type
_entity.pdbx_description
1 polymer ?
#
loop_
_entity_poly.entity_id
_entity_poly.type
_entity_poly.pdbx_seq_one_letter_code
_entity_poly.pdbx_strand_id
1 'polypeptide(L)'
;MNITGKITGVKYKVVLTENLKKIDIKSFDINEAPSACVITDNKHSFAISKWVSPKRTRSYPFERVYNTLQHISKKITVIPIVKDEGAKGDRDFIQWDTVSLMSLLDVFVIFAYYTNAEKANIKITNQQFDNKYVLSKIKEIEQYHSSALHWNLNELNTNLHYIIDKVKSSYIKIEKFTGIKLHGSNGLTNFKNKIGKDVSLFMAFSRGKAEKAQSREFVAFQPKESLSTFSKAKITITNYLGGQYFLTVDEVLMTKGN
;
A
#
# COMPACT_ATOMS: atom_id res chain seq x y z
N MET A 1 -10.73 25.60 4.64
CA MET A 1 -11.81 24.86 5.33
C MET A 1 -11.29 23.52 5.83
N ASN A 2 -11.75 23.05 6.99
CA ASN A 2 -11.44 21.70 7.51
C ASN A 2 -12.75 20.92 7.67
N ILE A 3 -12.88 19.81 6.95
CA ILE A 3 -14.03 18.91 7.00
C ILE A 3 -13.59 17.63 7.71
N THR A 4 -14.39 17.15 8.66
CA THR A 4 -14.13 15.89 9.36
C THR A 4 -15.23 14.89 9.08
N GLY A 5 -14.86 13.62 9.02
CA GLY A 5 -15.78 12.51 8.79
C GLY A 5 -15.42 11.30 9.64
N LYS A 6 -16.43 10.47 9.91
CA LYS A 6 -16.26 9.19 10.59
C LYS A 6 -16.97 8.09 9.82
N ILE A 7 -16.24 7.02 9.52
CA ILE A 7 -16.78 5.82 8.88
C ILE A 7 -17.14 4.81 9.98
N THR A 8 -18.41 4.42 10.03
CA THR A 8 -18.92 3.32 10.86
C THR A 8 -19.82 2.43 10.01
N GLY A 9 -19.63 1.11 10.07
CA GLY A 9 -20.47 0.15 9.35
C GLY A 9 -20.46 0.33 7.83
N VAL A 10 -19.37 -0.08 7.16
CA VAL A 10 -19.22 0.06 5.71
C VAL A 10 -20.18 -0.90 4.99
N LYS A 11 -21.12 -0.35 4.22
CA LYS A 11 -22.03 -1.10 3.35
C LYS A 11 -21.93 -0.52 1.94
N TYR A 12 -21.64 -1.36 0.96
CA TYR A 12 -21.42 -0.92 -0.41
C TYR A 12 -21.77 -2.04 -1.39
N LYS A 13 -22.12 -1.65 -2.61
CA LYS A 13 -22.16 -2.54 -3.77
C LYS A 13 -20.95 -2.21 -4.63
N VAL A 14 -20.15 -3.22 -4.93
CA VAL A 14 -19.04 -3.08 -5.87
C VAL A 14 -19.60 -2.99 -7.29
N VAL A 15 -19.21 -1.95 -8.02
CA VAL A 15 -19.63 -1.67 -9.41
C VAL A 15 -18.41 -1.29 -10.24
N LEU A 16 -18.50 -1.38 -11.57
CA LEU A 16 -17.42 -0.97 -12.50
C LEU A 16 -16.08 -1.68 -12.25
N THR A 17 -16.12 -2.96 -11.88
CA THR A 17 -14.93 -3.80 -11.71
C THR A 17 -14.57 -4.53 -12.99
N GLU A 18 -13.27 -4.81 -13.14
CA GLU A 18 -12.77 -5.62 -14.23
C GLU A 18 -13.08 -7.12 -14.05
N ASN A 19 -13.13 -7.85 -15.17
CA ASN A 19 -13.15 -9.31 -15.16
C ASN A 19 -11.72 -9.82 -14.90
N LEU A 20 -11.46 -10.29 -13.68
CA LEU A 20 -10.14 -10.74 -13.28
C LEU A 20 -9.75 -12.06 -13.96
N LYS A 21 -8.55 -12.10 -14.55
CA LYS A 21 -7.95 -13.32 -15.10
C LYS A 21 -7.78 -14.37 -14.01
N LYS A 22 -8.18 -15.61 -14.29
CA LYS A 22 -7.95 -16.76 -13.40
C LYS A 22 -6.62 -17.42 -13.73
N ILE A 23 -5.83 -17.76 -12.70
CA ILE A 23 -4.50 -18.34 -12.83
C ILE A 23 -4.37 -19.50 -11.83
N ASP A 24 -3.87 -20.65 -12.28
CA ASP A 24 -3.57 -21.78 -11.40
C ASP A 24 -2.35 -21.45 -10.52
N ILE A 25 -2.47 -21.68 -9.21
CA ILE A 25 -1.42 -21.36 -8.23
C ILE A 25 -0.06 -22.00 -8.57
N LYS A 26 -0.04 -23.16 -9.25
CA LYS A 26 1.20 -23.85 -9.69
C LYS A 26 1.94 -23.07 -10.77
N SER A 27 1.22 -22.25 -11.54
CA SER A 27 1.75 -21.41 -12.61
C SER A 27 1.91 -19.94 -12.22
N PHE A 28 1.54 -19.59 -10.98
CA PHE A 28 1.50 -18.20 -10.53
C PHE A 28 2.91 -17.65 -10.25
N ASP A 29 3.22 -16.52 -10.87
CA ASP A 29 4.33 -15.66 -10.48
C ASP A 29 3.82 -14.23 -10.26
N ILE A 30 4.06 -13.69 -9.06
CA ILE A 30 3.64 -12.33 -8.70
C ILE A 30 4.23 -11.26 -9.63
N ASN A 31 5.39 -11.50 -10.25
CA ASN A 31 6.05 -10.54 -11.12
C ASN A 31 5.42 -10.53 -12.52
N GLU A 32 5.04 -11.70 -13.03
CA GLU A 32 4.46 -11.88 -14.37
C GLU A 32 2.93 -11.76 -14.41
N ALA A 33 2.26 -12.02 -13.28
CA ALA A 33 0.80 -11.93 -13.18
C ALA A 33 0.28 -10.50 -13.42
N PRO A 34 -0.98 -10.32 -13.84
CA PRO A 34 -1.62 -9.00 -13.89
C PRO A 34 -1.59 -8.27 -12.54
N SER A 35 -1.85 -6.96 -12.57
CA SER A 35 -1.94 -6.12 -11.37
C SER A 35 -3.00 -6.58 -10.37
N ALA A 36 -4.07 -7.20 -10.87
CA ALA A 36 -5.09 -7.91 -10.12
C ALA A 36 -5.52 -9.19 -10.87
N CYS A 37 -5.68 -10.30 -10.17
CA CYS A 37 -6.14 -11.57 -10.75
C CYS A 37 -6.80 -12.47 -9.68
N VAL A 38 -7.36 -13.60 -10.11
CA VAL A 38 -7.85 -14.64 -9.20
C VAL A 38 -6.91 -15.84 -9.29
N ILE A 39 -6.35 -16.26 -8.17
CA ILE A 39 -5.55 -17.48 -8.06
C ILE A 39 -6.41 -18.65 -7.58
N THR A 40 -6.20 -19.84 -8.14
CA THR A 40 -6.97 -21.05 -7.79
C THR A 40 -6.07 -22.26 -7.59
N ASP A 41 -6.41 -23.14 -6.65
CA ASP A 41 -5.69 -24.40 -6.36
C ASP A 41 -6.58 -25.66 -6.50
N ASN A 42 -7.64 -25.55 -7.32
CA ASN A 42 -8.76 -26.49 -7.51
C ASN A 42 -9.77 -26.58 -6.34
N LYS A 43 -9.43 -26.12 -5.13
CA LYS A 43 -10.34 -26.17 -3.96
C LYS A 43 -10.74 -24.78 -3.47
N HIS A 44 -9.80 -23.86 -3.49
CA HIS A 44 -9.91 -22.50 -3.01
C HIS A 44 -9.65 -21.52 -4.15
N SER A 45 -10.20 -20.32 -4.00
CA SER A 45 -9.91 -19.21 -4.89
C SER A 45 -9.69 -17.93 -4.09
N PHE A 46 -8.65 -17.19 -4.45
CA PHE A 46 -8.29 -15.93 -3.81
C PHE A 46 -8.18 -14.85 -4.87
N ALA A 47 -8.75 -13.68 -4.60
CA ALA A 47 -8.46 -12.52 -5.43
C ALA A 47 -7.17 -11.87 -4.89
N ILE A 48 -6.23 -11.60 -5.79
CA ILE A 48 -4.93 -11.03 -5.45
C ILE A 48 -4.68 -9.74 -6.24
N SER A 49 -4.20 -8.71 -5.57
CA SER A 49 -3.70 -7.47 -6.18
C SER A 49 -2.24 -7.23 -5.79
N LYS A 50 -1.47 -6.51 -6.64
CA LYS A 50 -0.08 -6.16 -6.36
C LYS A 50 0.20 -4.66 -6.50
N TRP A 51 0.91 -4.11 -5.52
CA TRP A 51 1.33 -2.71 -5.52
C TRP A 51 2.76 -2.60 -6.08
N VAL A 52 3.05 -1.49 -6.77
CA VAL A 52 4.40 -1.20 -7.30
C VAL A 52 5.20 -0.32 -6.34
N SER A 53 4.54 0.46 -5.49
CA SER A 53 5.13 1.29 -4.44
C SER A 53 4.22 1.23 -3.21
N PRO A 54 4.74 1.36 -1.97
CA PRO A 54 3.86 1.54 -0.81
C PRO A 54 3.05 2.83 -0.82
N LYS A 55 3.39 3.79 -1.71
CA LYS A 55 2.73 5.10 -1.77
C LYS A 55 1.43 5.05 -2.55
N ARG A 56 0.33 5.39 -1.86
CA ARG A 56 -1.06 5.35 -2.35
C ARG A 56 -1.32 6.21 -3.60
N THR A 57 -0.54 7.26 -3.82
CA THR A 57 -0.74 8.22 -4.92
C THR A 57 0.08 7.89 -6.17
N ARG A 58 0.79 6.75 -6.22
CA ARG A 58 1.59 6.33 -7.37
C ARG A 58 1.03 5.03 -7.93
N SER A 59 0.92 4.89 -9.25
CA SER A 59 0.53 3.64 -9.93
C SER A 59 -0.89 3.12 -9.63
N TYR A 60 -1.79 3.99 -9.16
CA TYR A 60 -3.22 3.70 -8.92
C TYR A 60 -3.50 2.40 -8.12
N PRO A 61 -2.87 2.18 -6.96
CA PRO A 61 -2.92 0.89 -6.26
C PRO A 61 -4.31 0.55 -5.72
N PHE A 62 -5.12 1.56 -5.42
CA PHE A 62 -6.48 1.35 -4.93
C PHE A 62 -7.43 0.82 -5.99
N GLU A 63 -7.22 1.14 -7.27
CA GLU A 63 -8.00 0.56 -8.37
C GLU A 63 -7.78 -0.96 -8.43
N ARG A 64 -6.52 -1.40 -8.31
CA ARG A 64 -6.15 -2.83 -8.27
C ARG A 64 -6.79 -3.57 -7.12
N VAL A 65 -6.80 -2.96 -5.93
CA VAL A 65 -7.49 -3.53 -4.75
C VAL A 65 -9.00 -3.53 -4.99
N TYR A 66 -9.56 -2.44 -5.52
CA TYR A 66 -10.99 -2.30 -5.77
C TYR A 66 -11.52 -3.40 -6.70
N ASN A 67 -10.79 -3.74 -7.77
CA ASN A 67 -11.16 -4.83 -8.68
C ASN A 67 -11.24 -6.20 -7.99
N THR A 68 -10.53 -6.39 -6.87
CA THR A 68 -10.61 -7.63 -6.09
C THR A 68 -11.81 -7.68 -5.14
N LEU A 69 -12.45 -6.55 -4.82
CA LEU A 69 -13.50 -6.48 -3.79
C LEU A 69 -14.78 -7.22 -4.16
N GLN A 70 -15.04 -7.43 -5.46
CA GLN A 70 -16.16 -8.25 -5.93
C GLN A 70 -16.01 -9.73 -5.57
N HIS A 71 -14.79 -10.18 -5.24
CA HIS A 71 -14.53 -11.57 -4.88
C HIS A 71 -14.99 -11.85 -3.45
N ILE A 72 -15.89 -12.83 -3.32
CA ILE A 72 -16.54 -13.17 -2.04
C ILE A 72 -15.52 -13.77 -1.06
N SER A 73 -14.59 -14.59 -1.54
CA SER A 73 -13.57 -15.24 -0.70
C SER A 73 -12.49 -14.26 -0.22
N LYS A 74 -11.43 -14.79 0.40
CA LYS A 74 -10.31 -13.97 0.89
C LYS A 74 -9.69 -13.15 -0.24
N LYS A 75 -9.43 -11.88 0.07
CA LYS A 75 -8.83 -10.88 -0.81
C LYS A 75 -7.44 -10.58 -0.28
N ILE A 76 -6.43 -10.68 -1.13
CA ILE A 76 -5.02 -10.53 -0.75
C ILE A 76 -4.43 -9.36 -1.54
N THR A 77 -3.64 -8.52 -0.88
CA THR A 77 -2.82 -7.53 -1.57
C THR A 77 -1.37 -7.65 -1.18
N VAL A 78 -0.48 -7.68 -2.17
CA VAL A 78 0.97 -7.70 -1.99
C VAL A 78 1.49 -6.27 -2.05
N ILE A 79 2.08 -5.79 -0.96
CA ILE A 79 2.57 -4.41 -0.84
C ILE A 79 4.05 -4.41 -0.47
N PRO A 80 4.93 -3.76 -1.27
CA PRO A 80 6.32 -3.56 -0.87
C PRO A 80 6.35 -2.61 0.33
N ILE A 81 7.04 -2.96 1.42
CA ILE A 81 7.10 -2.06 2.58
C ILE A 81 7.97 -0.82 2.33
N VAL A 82 8.89 -0.92 1.35
CA VAL A 82 9.76 0.15 0.88
C VAL A 82 9.93 0.01 -0.62
N LYS A 83 9.92 1.13 -1.33
CA LYS A 83 10.41 1.22 -2.71
C LYS A 83 11.49 2.29 -2.79
N ASP A 84 12.71 1.89 -3.08
CA ASP A 84 13.86 2.77 -3.30
C ASP A 84 14.21 2.80 -4.78
N GLU A 85 14.28 3.96 -5.42
CA GLU A 85 14.59 4.10 -6.85
C GLU A 85 16.04 4.52 -7.11
N GLY A 86 16.88 4.62 -6.07
CA GLY A 86 18.22 5.18 -6.15
C GLY A 86 18.34 6.50 -5.42
N ALA A 87 19.56 6.90 -5.05
CA ALA A 87 19.85 8.12 -4.31
C ALA A 87 19.43 9.42 -5.03
N LYS A 88 19.17 9.35 -6.34
CA LYS A 88 18.61 10.42 -7.18
C LYS A 88 17.14 10.21 -7.53
N GLY A 89 16.49 9.19 -6.96
CA GLY A 89 15.09 8.84 -7.16
C GLY A 89 14.28 8.97 -5.88
N ASP A 90 13.05 8.45 -5.94
CA ASP A 90 12.15 8.46 -4.78
C ASP A 90 12.47 7.32 -3.81
N ARG A 91 12.10 7.55 -2.55
CA ARG A 91 12.11 6.52 -1.50
C ARG A 91 10.80 6.52 -0.73
N ASP A 92 9.94 5.58 -1.08
CA ASP A 92 8.61 5.43 -0.49
C ASP A 92 8.62 4.38 0.63
N PHE A 93 7.81 4.60 1.67
CA PHE A 93 7.64 3.69 2.81
C PHE A 93 6.16 3.42 3.05
N ILE A 94 5.82 2.22 3.50
CA ILE A 94 4.46 1.88 3.91
C ILE A 94 4.02 2.74 5.10
N GLN A 95 2.73 3.11 5.11
CA GLN A 95 2.11 3.92 6.14
C GLN A 95 1.03 3.11 6.88
N TRP A 96 0.82 3.42 8.15
CA TRP A 96 -0.21 2.79 8.98
C TRP A 96 -1.59 2.86 8.34
N ASP A 97 -1.99 4.03 7.85
CA ASP A 97 -3.35 4.23 7.33
C ASP A 97 -3.62 3.41 6.07
N THR A 98 -2.58 3.02 5.32
CA THR A 98 -2.71 2.04 4.24
C THR A 98 -3.12 0.68 4.79
N VAL A 99 -2.45 0.19 5.83
CA VAL A 99 -2.78 -1.10 6.46
C VAL A 99 -4.16 -1.06 7.11
N SER A 100 -4.48 0.02 7.81
CA SER A 100 -5.81 0.19 8.42
C SER A 100 -6.93 0.20 7.38
N LEU A 101 -6.72 0.82 6.21
CA LEU A 101 -7.70 0.76 5.11
C LEU A 101 -7.87 -0.65 4.57
N MET A 102 -6.79 -1.41 4.37
CA MET A 102 -6.90 -2.80 3.92
C MET A 102 -7.67 -3.65 4.93
N SER A 103 -7.41 -3.47 6.23
CA SER A 103 -8.19 -4.12 7.29
C SER A 103 -9.67 -3.71 7.28
N LEU A 104 -9.98 -2.43 7.04
CA LEU A 104 -11.36 -1.94 6.95
C LEU A 104 -12.14 -2.56 5.78
N LEU A 105 -11.45 -2.87 4.68
CA LEU A 105 -12.01 -3.50 3.48
C LEU A 105 -11.96 -5.03 3.50
N ASP A 106 -11.54 -5.63 4.62
CA ASP A 106 -11.29 -7.06 4.77
C ASP A 106 -10.33 -7.65 3.71
N VAL A 107 -9.23 -6.95 3.50
CA VAL A 107 -8.14 -7.33 2.59
C VAL A 107 -6.89 -7.69 3.39
N PHE A 108 -6.41 -8.92 3.19
CA PHE A 108 -5.19 -9.46 3.81
C PHE A 108 -3.96 -8.85 3.12
N VAL A 109 -3.04 -8.31 3.90
CA VAL A 109 -1.81 -7.68 3.40
C VAL A 109 -0.65 -8.66 3.51
N ILE A 110 0.04 -8.87 2.40
CA ILE A 110 1.37 -9.48 2.37
C ILE A 110 2.39 -8.34 2.31
N PHE A 111 3.09 -8.11 3.41
CA PHE A 111 4.25 -7.21 3.43
C PHE A 111 5.41 -7.86 2.70
N ALA A 112 5.80 -7.27 1.57
CA ALA A 112 6.79 -7.82 0.67
C ALA A 112 8.01 -6.89 0.52
N TYR A 113 9.03 -7.41 -0.16
CA TYR A 113 10.28 -6.73 -0.47
C TYR A 113 10.73 -7.09 -1.88
N TYR A 114 11.50 -6.19 -2.49
CA TYR A 114 12.09 -6.42 -3.80
C TYR A 114 13.43 -7.12 -3.69
N THR A 115 13.66 -8.12 -4.53
CA THR A 115 14.91 -8.90 -4.60
C THR A 115 15.75 -8.60 -5.83
N ASN A 116 15.12 -8.09 -6.88
CA ASN A 116 15.75 -7.76 -8.15
C ASN A 116 15.20 -6.42 -8.68
N ALA A 117 15.92 -5.83 -9.64
CA ALA A 117 15.61 -4.56 -10.27
C ALA A 117 16.45 -4.40 -11.55
N GLU A 118 16.09 -3.45 -12.39
CA GLU A 118 16.88 -3.10 -13.58
C GLU A 118 17.43 -1.69 -13.46
N LYS A 119 18.61 -1.45 -14.04
CA LYS A 119 19.16 -0.10 -14.14
C LYS A 119 18.39 0.69 -15.20
N ALA A 120 17.93 1.89 -14.83
CA ALA A 120 17.36 2.87 -15.73
C ALA A 120 18.03 4.23 -15.52
N ASN A 121 19.00 4.55 -16.38
CA ASN A 121 19.81 5.76 -16.29
C ASN A 121 20.52 5.88 -14.92
N ILE A 122 20.15 6.87 -14.10
CA ILE A 122 20.69 7.12 -12.75
C ILE A 122 19.83 6.51 -11.62
N LYS A 123 18.82 5.70 -11.98
CA LYS A 123 17.84 5.08 -11.07
C LYS A 123 17.72 3.57 -11.31
N ILE A 124 16.95 2.90 -10.46
CA ILE A 124 16.49 1.54 -10.68
C ILE A 124 14.98 1.49 -10.97
N THR A 125 14.58 0.59 -11.86
CA THR A 125 13.19 0.32 -12.26
C THR A 125 12.92 -1.19 -12.24
N ASN A 126 11.73 -1.62 -12.70
CA ASN A 126 11.35 -3.02 -12.88
C ASN A 126 11.72 -3.90 -11.67
N GLN A 127 11.44 -3.38 -10.48
CA GLN A 127 11.75 -4.09 -9.23
C GLN A 127 10.83 -5.30 -9.08
N GLN A 128 11.41 -6.46 -8.78
CA GLN A 128 10.70 -7.74 -8.72
C GLN A 128 10.67 -8.28 -7.29
N PHE A 129 9.51 -8.78 -6.88
CA PHE A 129 9.27 -9.40 -5.58
C PHE A 129 9.89 -10.79 -5.51
N ASP A 130 10.16 -11.22 -4.28
CA ASP A 130 10.43 -12.62 -3.97
C ASP A 130 9.14 -13.46 -4.13
N ASN A 131 8.95 -14.08 -5.30
CA ASN A 131 7.75 -14.87 -5.60
C ASN A 131 7.58 -16.06 -4.63
N LYS A 132 8.67 -16.70 -4.19
CA LYS A 132 8.62 -17.83 -3.26
C LYS A 132 8.07 -17.40 -1.90
N TYR A 133 8.53 -16.25 -1.40
CA TYR A 133 8.00 -15.67 -0.17
C TYR A 133 6.52 -15.26 -0.30
N VAL A 134 6.11 -14.66 -1.42
CA VAL A 134 4.71 -14.31 -1.65
C VAL A 134 3.83 -15.57 -1.66
N LEU A 135 4.23 -16.62 -2.36
CA LEU A 135 3.53 -17.90 -2.38
C LEU A 135 3.44 -18.56 -1.01
N SER A 136 4.49 -18.48 -0.17
CA SER A 136 4.43 -19.02 1.19
C SER A 136 3.40 -18.27 2.04
N LYS A 137 3.36 -16.93 1.93
CA LYS A 137 2.38 -16.11 2.65
C LYS A 137 0.95 -16.31 2.18
N ILE A 138 0.73 -16.58 0.89
CA ILE A 138 -0.60 -16.98 0.38
C ILE A 138 -1.06 -18.27 1.07
N LYS A 139 -0.19 -19.28 1.20
CA LYS A 139 -0.50 -20.54 1.89
C LYS A 139 -0.77 -20.35 3.39
N GLU A 140 -0.04 -19.46 4.05
CA GLU A 140 -0.33 -19.09 5.45
C GLU A 140 -1.72 -18.45 5.57
N ILE A 141 -2.06 -17.51 4.67
CA ILE A 141 -3.37 -16.85 4.63
C ILE A 141 -4.49 -17.85 4.33
N GLU A 142 -4.27 -18.82 3.44
CA GLU A 142 -5.24 -19.88 3.14
C GLU A 142 -5.72 -20.57 4.43
N GLN A 143 -4.79 -20.90 5.33
CA GLN A 143 -5.06 -21.56 6.61
C GLN A 143 -5.45 -20.59 7.75
N TYR A 144 -5.47 -19.27 7.50
CA TYR A 144 -5.79 -18.28 8.51
C TYR A 144 -7.30 -18.05 8.63
N HIS A 145 -7.91 -18.41 9.76
CA HIS A 145 -9.37 -18.36 9.91
C HIS A 145 -9.91 -17.03 10.47
N SER A 146 -9.06 -16.22 11.10
CA SER A 146 -9.47 -14.89 11.60
C SER A 146 -9.52 -13.86 10.48
N SER A 147 -10.10 -12.69 10.76
CA SER A 147 -10.28 -11.62 9.78
C SER A 147 -8.96 -11.01 9.27
N ALA A 148 -9.02 -10.26 8.17
CA ALA A 148 -7.86 -9.52 7.65
C ALA A 148 -7.25 -8.56 8.68
N LEU A 149 -8.06 -7.92 9.52
CA LEU A 149 -7.57 -7.09 10.62
C LEU A 149 -6.57 -7.82 11.53
N HIS A 150 -6.95 -9.01 12.01
CA HIS A 150 -6.10 -9.81 12.91
C HIS A 150 -4.82 -10.26 12.21
N TRP A 151 -4.92 -10.70 10.94
CA TRP A 151 -3.76 -11.04 10.13
C TRP A 151 -2.80 -9.85 9.98
N ASN A 152 -3.32 -8.70 9.54
CA ASN A 152 -2.53 -7.50 9.26
C ASN A 152 -1.81 -6.99 10.52
N LEU A 153 -2.48 -6.99 11.67
CA LEU A 153 -1.86 -6.61 12.95
C LEU A 153 -0.80 -7.62 13.38
N ASN A 154 -1.07 -8.92 13.22
CA ASN A 154 -0.10 -9.96 13.55
C ASN A 154 1.17 -9.84 12.68
N GLU A 155 1.02 -9.63 11.38
CA GLU A 155 2.13 -9.44 10.45
C GLU A 155 2.97 -8.19 10.78
N LEU A 156 2.32 -7.09 11.19
CA LEU A 156 3.02 -5.89 11.67
C LEU A 156 3.86 -6.19 12.91
N ASN A 157 3.32 -6.95 13.86
CA ASN A 157 3.98 -7.21 15.13
C ASN A 157 5.09 -8.26 15.04
N THR A 158 4.89 -9.31 14.24
CA THR A 158 5.75 -10.50 14.25
C THR A 158 6.69 -10.59 13.06
N ASN A 159 6.31 -10.06 11.90
CA ASN A 159 7.04 -10.29 10.65
C ASN A 159 7.71 -9.01 10.10
N LEU A 160 7.18 -7.83 10.40
CA LEU A 160 7.63 -6.58 9.77
C LEU A 160 9.14 -6.29 9.94
N HIS A 161 9.71 -6.55 11.12
CA HIS A 161 11.15 -6.38 11.35
C HIS A 161 12.00 -7.27 10.44
N TYR A 162 11.61 -8.53 10.31
CA TYR A 162 12.26 -9.48 9.43
C TYR A 162 12.22 -9.00 7.97
N ILE A 163 11.06 -8.49 7.53
CA ILE A 163 10.92 -7.93 6.17
C ILE A 163 11.79 -6.69 5.97
N ILE A 164 11.94 -5.81 6.97
CA ILE A 164 12.86 -4.66 6.86
C ILE A 164 14.31 -5.11 6.73
N ASP A 165 14.71 -6.18 7.42
CA ASP A 165 16.05 -6.73 7.27
C ASP A 165 16.25 -7.34 5.87
N LYS A 166 15.23 -8.03 5.33
CA LYS A 166 15.22 -8.48 3.94
C LYS A 166 15.33 -7.32 2.94
N VAL A 167 14.62 -6.21 3.17
CA VAL A 167 14.74 -4.99 2.36
C VAL A 167 16.18 -4.47 2.37
N LYS A 168 16.79 -4.34 3.55
CA LYS A 168 18.19 -3.87 3.68
C LYS A 168 19.14 -4.76 2.89
N SER A 169 19.10 -6.07 3.12
CA SER A 169 19.99 -7.02 2.44
C SER A 169 19.75 -7.06 0.93
N SER A 170 18.49 -6.97 0.50
CA SER A 170 18.16 -7.02 -0.94
C SER A 170 18.58 -5.75 -1.65
N TYR A 171 18.39 -4.57 -1.06
CA TYR A 171 18.85 -3.33 -1.67
C TYR A 171 20.37 -3.20 -1.71
N ILE A 172 21.12 -3.75 -0.76
CA ILE A 172 22.59 -3.86 -0.85
C ILE A 172 22.98 -4.70 -2.08
N LYS A 173 22.30 -5.83 -2.30
CA LYS A 173 22.54 -6.67 -3.49
C LYS A 173 22.18 -5.92 -4.77
N ILE A 174 21.04 -5.22 -4.79
CA ILE A 174 20.57 -4.41 -5.92
C ILE A 174 21.55 -3.31 -6.28
N GLU A 175 22.04 -2.56 -5.31
CA GLU A 175 23.09 -1.56 -5.52
C GLU A 175 24.33 -2.18 -6.16
N LYS A 176 24.78 -3.35 -5.65
CA LYS A 176 25.97 -4.05 -6.16
C LYS A 176 25.82 -4.49 -7.62
N PHE A 177 24.70 -5.11 -7.98
CA PHE A 177 24.54 -5.65 -9.34
C PHE A 177 24.13 -4.59 -10.37
N THR A 178 23.35 -3.57 -9.98
CA THR A 178 22.97 -2.48 -10.91
C THR A 178 24.04 -1.41 -11.06
N GLY A 179 24.94 -1.29 -10.06
CA GLY A 179 25.89 -0.18 -9.95
C GLY A 179 25.23 1.17 -9.62
N ILE A 180 23.92 1.19 -9.31
CA ILE A 180 23.20 2.41 -8.94
C ILE A 180 23.21 2.58 -7.44
N LYS A 181 23.78 3.70 -6.98
CA LYS A 181 23.77 4.06 -5.57
C LYS A 181 22.33 4.28 -5.07
N LEU A 182 21.94 3.59 -4.00
CA LEU A 182 20.66 3.74 -3.32
C LEU A 182 20.77 4.66 -2.11
N HIS A 183 19.64 5.03 -1.53
CA HIS A 183 19.62 5.86 -0.33
C HIS A 183 20.28 5.14 0.86
N GLY A 184 20.95 5.93 1.72
CA GLY A 184 21.62 5.42 2.92
C GLY A 184 20.70 4.62 3.85
N SER A 185 21.32 3.74 4.64
CA SER A 185 20.64 2.80 5.54
C SER A 185 19.94 3.47 6.73
N ASN A 186 20.33 4.70 7.10
CA ASN A 186 19.76 5.45 8.23
C ASN A 186 18.23 5.58 8.12
N GLY A 187 17.69 5.81 6.91
CA GLY A 187 16.25 5.87 6.69
C GLY A 187 15.52 4.57 7.03
N LEU A 188 16.11 3.41 6.66
CA LEU A 188 15.56 2.08 6.97
C LEU A 188 15.70 1.75 8.45
N THR A 189 16.80 2.15 9.10
CA THR A 189 17.00 1.95 10.53
C THR A 189 16.02 2.80 11.35
N ASN A 190 15.85 4.07 10.99
CA ASN A 190 14.84 4.94 11.61
C ASN A 190 13.43 4.42 11.38
N PHE A 191 13.16 3.86 10.19
CA PHE A 191 11.90 3.19 9.91
C PHE A 191 11.72 2.01 10.88
N LYS A 192 12.62 1.02 10.88
CA LYS A 192 12.59 -0.15 11.79
C LYS A 192 12.35 0.22 13.25
N ASN A 193 13.06 1.22 13.75
CA ASN A 193 12.94 1.64 15.15
C ASN A 193 11.56 2.23 15.50
N LYS A 194 10.88 2.87 14.54
CA LYS A 194 9.57 3.53 14.76
C LYS A 194 8.37 2.61 14.55
N ILE A 195 8.48 1.60 13.71
CA ILE A 195 7.42 0.60 13.50
C ILE A 195 7.53 -0.59 14.44
N GLY A 196 8.71 -0.81 14.98
CA GLY A 196 9.06 -2.06 15.58
C GLY A 196 8.85 -2.21 17.08
N LYS A 197 8.52 -1.12 17.77
CA LYS A 197 8.38 -1.10 19.23
C LYS A 197 6.93 -1.10 19.68
N ASP A 198 6.05 -0.46 18.92
CA ASP A 198 4.63 -0.31 19.22
C ASP A 198 3.90 0.16 17.95
N VAL A 199 2.72 -0.43 17.67
CA VAL A 199 1.82 0.02 16.60
C VAL A 199 1.46 1.50 16.78
N SER A 200 1.33 1.99 18.01
CA SER A 200 1.05 3.40 18.30
C SER A 200 2.14 4.35 17.75
N LEU A 201 3.42 3.94 17.82
CA LEU A 201 4.54 4.70 17.29
C LEU A 201 4.52 4.73 15.76
N PHE A 202 4.12 3.62 15.12
CA PHE A 202 3.92 3.59 13.67
C PHE A 202 2.80 4.52 13.23
N MET A 203 1.68 4.50 13.97
CA MET A 203 0.53 5.37 13.73
C MET A 203 0.95 6.85 13.80
N ALA A 204 1.56 7.26 14.91
CA ALA A 204 2.00 8.64 15.12
C ALA A 204 2.99 9.10 14.05
N PHE A 205 3.98 8.25 13.72
CA PHE A 205 4.95 8.54 12.66
C PHE A 205 4.31 8.69 11.27
N SER A 206 3.35 7.81 10.95
CA SER A 206 2.65 7.83 9.65
C SER A 206 1.77 9.07 9.51
N ARG A 207 0.99 9.39 10.56
CA ARG A 207 0.06 10.51 10.57
C ARG A 207 0.77 11.86 10.51
N GLY A 208 1.87 12.02 11.25
CA GLY A 208 2.68 13.24 11.15
C GLY A 208 3.27 13.47 9.75
N LYS A 209 3.56 12.41 8.97
CA LYS A 209 3.94 12.54 7.56
C LYS A 209 2.75 12.92 6.67
N ALA A 210 1.58 12.31 6.91
CA ALA A 210 0.37 12.55 6.13
C ALA A 210 -0.16 13.98 6.31
N GLU A 211 -0.20 14.50 7.54
CA GLU A 211 -0.60 15.88 7.85
C GLU A 211 0.29 16.93 7.16
N LYS A 212 1.61 16.68 7.17
CA LYS A 212 2.58 17.54 6.48
C LYS A 212 2.38 17.50 4.97
N ALA A 213 2.07 16.34 4.39
CA ALA A 213 1.76 16.22 2.98
C ALA A 213 0.46 16.97 2.64
N GLN A 214 -0.62 16.74 3.37
CA GLN A 214 -1.89 17.44 3.21
C GLN A 214 -1.72 18.96 3.31
N SER A 215 -0.90 19.44 4.24
CA SER A 215 -0.66 20.88 4.40
C SER A 215 0.13 21.49 3.25
N ARG A 216 1.06 20.75 2.63
CA ARG A 216 1.77 21.21 1.41
C ARG A 216 0.86 21.20 0.19
N GLU A 217 0.06 20.16 -0.01
CA GLU A 217 -0.89 20.06 -1.13
C GLU A 217 -1.99 21.13 -1.04
N PHE A 218 -2.46 21.43 0.19
CA PHE A 218 -3.49 22.44 0.42
C PHE A 218 -3.09 23.84 -0.06
N VAL A 219 -1.80 24.18 0.02
CA VAL A 219 -1.27 25.48 -0.45
C VAL A 219 -0.74 25.41 -1.89
N ALA A 220 -0.65 24.21 -2.47
CA ALA A 220 -0.15 24.03 -3.82
C ALA A 220 -1.21 24.44 -4.85
N PHE A 221 -0.78 25.22 -5.84
CA PHE A 221 -1.57 25.58 -7.00
C PHE A 221 -1.09 24.78 -8.22
N GLN A 222 -2.01 24.10 -8.90
CA GLN A 222 -1.73 23.38 -10.14
C GLN A 222 -2.33 24.16 -11.31
N PRO A 223 -1.52 24.87 -12.13
CA PRO A 223 -2.01 25.73 -13.21
C PRO A 223 -2.78 24.98 -14.32
N LYS A 224 -2.72 23.64 -14.34
CA LYS A 224 -3.43 22.80 -15.32
C LYS A 224 -4.83 22.39 -14.88
N GLU A 225 -5.24 22.73 -13.66
CA GLU A 225 -6.59 22.45 -13.17
C GLU A 225 -7.56 23.56 -13.61
N SER A 226 -8.68 23.18 -14.22
CA SER A 226 -9.76 24.11 -14.58
C SER A 226 -10.78 24.16 -13.46
N LEU A 227 -10.49 24.94 -12.42
CA LEU A 227 -11.35 25.10 -11.24
C LEU A 227 -12.21 26.35 -11.36
N SER A 228 -13.45 26.30 -10.85
CA SER A 228 -14.36 27.47 -10.87
C SER A 228 -13.97 28.52 -9.82
N THR A 229 -13.27 28.08 -8.77
CA THR A 229 -12.86 28.81 -7.57
C THR A 229 -11.57 28.21 -7.01
N PHE A 230 -10.90 28.93 -6.11
CA PHE A 230 -9.71 28.44 -5.37
C PHE A 230 -10.04 28.02 -3.94
N SER A 231 -11.25 27.48 -3.73
CA SER A 231 -11.84 27.17 -2.43
C SER A 231 -11.35 25.85 -1.84
N LYS A 232 -10.03 25.63 -1.78
CA LYS A 232 -9.44 24.38 -1.29
C LYS A 232 -9.91 24.02 0.13
N ALA A 233 -9.97 22.72 0.40
CA ALA A 233 -10.27 22.21 1.74
C ALA A 233 -9.40 21.01 2.12
N LYS A 234 -9.26 20.82 3.43
CA LYS A 234 -8.71 19.61 4.03
C LYS A 234 -9.85 18.74 4.49
N ILE A 235 -9.82 17.45 4.15
CA ILE A 235 -10.74 16.46 4.67
C ILE A 235 -9.95 15.47 5.53
N THR A 236 -10.42 15.22 6.74
CA THR A 236 -9.88 14.18 7.63
C THR A 236 -10.97 13.18 7.95
N ILE A 237 -10.82 11.94 7.48
CA ILE A 237 -11.77 10.86 7.72
C ILE A 237 -11.16 9.85 8.69
N THR A 238 -11.90 9.48 9.73
CA THR A 238 -11.49 8.42 10.69
C THR A 238 -12.34 7.18 10.51
N ASN A 239 -11.79 6.01 10.83
CA ASN A 239 -12.57 4.77 10.92
C ASN A 239 -12.51 4.20 12.36
N TYR A 240 -13.42 3.28 12.66
CA TYR A 240 -13.51 2.64 13.98
C TYR A 240 -12.39 1.63 14.28
N LEU A 241 -11.54 1.30 13.30
CA LEU A 241 -10.37 0.42 13.40
C LEU A 241 -9.05 1.20 13.60
N GLY A 242 -9.11 2.51 13.87
CA GLY A 242 -7.94 3.35 14.13
C GLY A 242 -7.24 3.91 12.89
N GLY A 243 -7.89 3.89 11.73
CA GLY A 243 -7.40 4.56 10.51
C GLY A 243 -7.72 6.05 10.50
N GLN A 244 -6.80 6.87 9.98
CA GLN A 244 -6.99 8.31 9.81
C GLN A 244 -6.49 8.77 8.42
N TYR A 245 -7.42 9.20 7.59
CA TYR A 245 -7.18 9.53 6.18
C TYR A 245 -7.18 11.03 5.98
N PHE A 246 -6.01 11.57 5.67
CA PHE A 246 -5.82 12.98 5.33
C PHE A 246 -5.91 13.14 3.82
N LEU A 247 -6.91 13.89 3.38
CA LEU A 247 -7.21 14.17 1.97
C LEU A 247 -7.22 15.69 1.74
N THR A 248 -6.89 16.11 0.54
CA THR A 248 -7.06 17.48 0.07
C THR A 248 -8.08 17.50 -1.05
N VAL A 249 -8.85 18.59 -1.11
CA VAL A 249 -9.79 18.84 -2.20
C VAL A 249 -9.44 20.18 -2.82
N ASP A 250 -9.38 20.21 -4.15
CA ASP A 250 -8.92 21.37 -4.90
C ASP A 250 -10.00 22.45 -5.07
N GLU A 251 -11.28 22.10 -4.93
CA GLU A 251 -12.42 23.01 -4.98
C GLU A 251 -13.59 22.54 -4.09
N VAL A 252 -14.23 23.46 -3.37
CA VAL A 252 -15.41 23.17 -2.53
C VAL A 252 -16.53 24.16 -2.81
N LEU A 253 -17.69 23.63 -3.20
CA LEU A 253 -18.94 24.38 -3.27
C LEU A 253 -19.78 24.15 -2.02
N MET A 254 -20.10 25.21 -1.30
CA MET A 254 -21.05 25.18 -0.18
C MET A 254 -22.41 25.67 -0.68
N THR A 255 -23.38 24.77 -0.78
CA THR A 255 -24.78 25.11 -1.03
C THR A 255 -25.52 25.20 0.31
N LYS A 256 -26.39 26.20 0.49
CA LYS A 256 -27.36 26.15 1.60
C LYS A 256 -28.31 25.00 1.29
N GLY A 257 -28.45 24.04 2.21
CA GLY A 257 -29.49 23.03 2.12
C GLY A 257 -30.85 23.71 2.14
N ASN A 258 -31.75 23.27 1.25
CA ASN A 258 -33.17 23.63 1.31
C ASN A 258 -33.79 23.18 2.63
#